data_AF-A0AA40S079-F1
#
_entry.id   AF-A0AA40S079-F1
#
_cell.length_a   1.000
_cell.length_b   1.000
_cell.length_c   1.000
_cell.angle_alpha   90.00
_cell.angle_beta   90.00
_cell.angle_gamma   90.00
#
_symmetry.space_group_name_H-M   'P 1'
#
loop_
_entity.id
_entity.type
_entity.pdbx_description
1 polymer ?
#
loop_
_entity_poly.entity_id
_entity_poly.type
_entity_poly.pdbx_seq_one_letter_code
_entity_poly.pdbx_strand_id
1 'polypeptide(L)'
;MTTGRMAPSAARTWPFLAGFVAAERRLGERARAAGRLPAFAYEFLRFGMKQGWACLFGGLICALLIGTHLFYPADAPLTRYDFLTLAAILIQVALLALGMESWEEAKVIPLYHVVGTAMEIFKTGIGSWIYPEASWLRIMGVPLFTGFMYASIGSYIARVWRLFDFRFTRHPPLVFTLPLAGAIYVNFFSHHSMADLRAGLFIATGVLFGGTIVHFQVWRVHRRMPLLLGFVLVAGFIWLAENIGTASRV
;
A
#
# COMPACT_ATOMS: atom_id res chain seq x y z
N MET A 1 27.25 3.85 1.86
CA MET A 1 27.56 2.49 2.36
C MET A 1 27.20 2.49 3.85
N THR A 2 25.95 2.17 4.16
CA THR A 2 25.44 2.04 5.53
C THR A 2 24.46 0.88 5.44
N THR A 3 24.95 -0.31 5.72
CA THR A 3 24.10 -1.49 5.95
C THR A 3 23.27 -1.17 7.19
N GLY A 4 22.05 -0.68 6.98
CA GLY A 4 21.07 -0.57 8.05
C GLY A 4 20.87 -1.96 8.64
N ARG A 5 21.59 -2.28 9.71
CA ARG A 5 21.31 -3.45 10.54
C ARG A 5 19.87 -3.29 10.95
N MET A 6 18.99 -4.15 10.43
CA MET A 6 17.64 -4.28 10.96
C MET A 6 17.80 -4.46 12.47
N ALA A 7 17.29 -3.51 13.24
CA ALA A 7 17.20 -3.66 14.68
C ALA A 7 16.53 -5.02 14.96
N PRO A 8 17.12 -5.90 15.78
CA PRO A 8 16.51 -7.18 16.09
C PRO A 8 15.12 -6.90 16.65
N SER A 9 14.09 -7.42 15.97
CA SER A 9 12.71 -7.25 16.40
C SER A 9 12.56 -7.75 17.84
N ALA A 10 12.00 -6.91 18.72
CA ALA A 10 11.69 -7.25 20.12
C ALA A 10 10.81 -8.50 20.24
N ALA A 11 10.12 -8.90 19.17
CA ALA A 11 9.37 -10.14 19.09
C ALA A 11 10.26 -11.39 19.23
N ARG A 12 11.56 -11.34 18.88
CA ARG A 12 12.47 -12.51 18.97
C ARG A 12 12.83 -12.88 20.40
N THR A 13 12.76 -11.93 21.33
CA THR A 13 13.08 -12.13 22.75
C THR A 13 11.86 -12.58 23.55
N TRP A 14 10.68 -12.62 22.95
CA TRP A 14 9.46 -13.03 23.66
C TRP A 14 9.31 -14.58 23.59
N PRO A 15 9.16 -15.29 24.72
CA PRO A 15 9.27 -16.76 24.76
C PRO A 15 8.29 -17.49 23.84
N PHE A 16 7.06 -16.97 23.71
CA PHE A 16 6.03 -17.52 22.86
C PHE A 16 6.36 -17.38 21.36
N LEU A 17 6.97 -16.26 20.96
CA LEU A 17 7.42 -16.05 19.59
C LEU A 17 8.72 -16.77 19.27
N ALA A 18 9.60 -16.99 20.26
CA ALA A 18 10.83 -17.76 20.05
C ALA A 18 10.52 -19.21 19.59
N GLY A 19 9.53 -19.86 20.21
CA GLY A 19 9.06 -21.19 19.81
C GLY A 19 8.48 -21.21 18.39
N PHE A 20 7.65 -20.21 18.06
CA PHE A 20 7.12 -20.03 16.71
C PHE A 20 8.24 -19.83 15.67
N VAL A 21 9.19 -18.92 15.93
CA VAL A 21 10.33 -18.64 15.06
C VAL A 21 11.19 -19.90 14.85
N ALA A 22 11.41 -20.69 15.89
CA ALA A 22 12.15 -21.95 15.78
C ALA A 22 11.39 -23.01 14.97
N ALA A 23 10.07 -23.13 15.16
CA ALA A 23 9.22 -24.02 14.38
C ALA A 23 9.20 -23.61 12.89
N GLU A 24 9.04 -22.32 12.63
CA GLU A 24 9.01 -21.73 11.30
C GLU A 24 10.34 -21.93 10.56
N ARG A 25 11.47 -21.76 11.25
CA ARG A 25 12.80 -22.06 10.71
C ARG A 25 12.94 -23.54 10.36
N ARG A 26 12.51 -24.45 11.25
CA ARG A 26 12.55 -25.90 11.00
C ARG A 26 11.70 -26.30 9.80
N LEU A 27 10.51 -25.71 9.66
CA LEU A 27 9.65 -25.92 8.49
C LEU A 27 10.33 -25.49 7.19
N GLY A 28 10.98 -24.31 7.19
CA GLY A 28 11.73 -23.84 6.04
C GLY A 28 12.89 -24.75 5.64
N GLU A 29 13.69 -25.22 6.60
CA GLU A 29 14.78 -26.16 6.32
C GLU A 29 14.27 -27.51 5.80
N ARG A 30 13.17 -28.03 6.36
CA ARG A 30 12.52 -29.26 5.87
C ARG A 30 12.00 -29.10 4.44
N ALA A 31 11.30 -28.00 4.15
CA ALA A 31 10.81 -27.71 2.81
C ALA A 31 11.95 -27.64 1.78
N ARG A 32 13.10 -27.10 2.19
CA ARG A 32 14.31 -27.06 1.36
C ARG A 32 14.93 -28.43 1.14
N ALA A 33 15.03 -29.24 2.19
CA ALA A 33 15.56 -30.60 2.12
C ALA A 33 14.67 -31.52 1.25
N ALA A 34 13.36 -31.30 1.25
CA ALA A 34 12.38 -32.06 0.48
C ALA A 34 12.40 -31.78 -1.03
N GLY A 35 13.14 -30.77 -1.50
CA GLY A 35 13.36 -30.49 -2.92
C GLY A 35 12.89 -29.12 -3.38
N ARG A 36 12.87 -28.92 -4.71
CA ARG A 36 12.61 -27.59 -5.33
C ARG A 36 11.17 -27.11 -5.17
N LEU A 37 10.19 -27.99 -5.34
CA LEU A 37 8.77 -27.62 -5.27
C LEU A 37 8.34 -27.25 -3.84
N PRO A 38 8.65 -28.02 -2.78
CA PRO A 38 8.28 -27.64 -1.42
C PRO A 38 8.99 -26.36 -0.97
N ALA A 39 10.26 -26.16 -1.36
CA ALA A 39 10.99 -24.92 -1.10
C ALA A 39 10.32 -23.70 -1.78
N PHE A 40 9.88 -23.85 -3.03
CA PHE A 40 9.16 -22.81 -3.75
C PHE A 40 7.81 -22.50 -3.10
N ALA A 41 7.01 -23.51 -2.76
CA ALA A 41 5.73 -23.32 -2.09
C ALA A 41 5.87 -22.60 -0.75
N TYR A 42 6.89 -22.96 0.04
CA TYR A 42 7.19 -22.28 1.29
C TYR A 42 7.65 -20.83 1.07
N GLU A 43 8.51 -20.57 0.08
CA GLU A 43 8.92 -19.20 -0.28
C GLU A 43 7.73 -18.37 -0.77
N PHE A 44 6.83 -18.95 -1.56
CA PHE A 44 5.60 -18.32 -2.04
C PHE A 44 4.64 -17.97 -0.90
N LEU A 45 4.45 -18.88 0.05
CA LEU A 45 3.65 -18.59 1.25
C LEU A 45 4.27 -17.45 2.07
N ARG A 46 5.60 -17.44 2.24
CA ARG A 46 6.31 -16.33 2.89
C ARG A 46 6.17 -15.02 2.14
N PHE A 47 6.16 -15.05 0.81
CA PHE A 47 5.88 -13.88 -0.02
C PHE A 47 4.49 -13.33 0.29
N GLY A 48 3.46 -14.18 0.25
CA GLY A 48 2.08 -13.78 0.57
C GLY A 48 1.94 -13.22 2.00
N MET A 49 2.56 -13.87 2.99
CA MET A 49 2.56 -13.38 4.37
C MET A 49 3.23 -12.01 4.51
N LYS A 50 4.40 -11.81 3.88
CA LYS A 50 5.07 -10.49 3.88
C LYS A 50 4.22 -9.42 3.19
N GLN A 51 3.51 -9.77 2.11
CA GLN A 51 2.58 -8.84 1.46
C GLN A 51 1.40 -8.49 2.37
N GLY A 52 0.80 -9.47 3.04
CA GLY A 52 -0.25 -9.26 4.03
C GLY A 52 0.19 -8.33 5.17
N TRP A 53 1.41 -8.52 5.67
CA TRP A 53 2.01 -7.60 6.64
C TRP A 53 2.27 -6.20 6.07
N ALA A 54 2.71 -6.13 4.81
CA ALA A 54 2.94 -4.87 4.11
C ALA A 54 1.65 -4.06 3.97
N CYS A 55 0.53 -4.71 3.68
CA CYS A 55 -0.76 -4.05 3.48
C CYS A 55 -1.64 -3.98 4.74
N LEU A 56 -1.15 -4.34 5.93
CA LEU A 56 -1.95 -4.45 7.15
C LEU A 56 -2.82 -3.20 7.41
N PHE A 57 -2.24 -2.00 7.33
CA PHE A 57 -3.00 -0.76 7.54
C PHE A 57 -4.13 -0.63 6.50
N GLY A 58 -3.83 -0.79 5.21
CA GLY A 58 -4.83 -0.78 4.15
C GLY A 58 -5.89 -1.88 4.28
N GLY A 59 -5.50 -3.09 4.68
CA GLY A 59 -6.42 -4.20 4.93
C GLY A 59 -7.38 -3.91 6.08
N LEU A 60 -6.92 -3.28 7.15
CA LEU A 60 -7.77 -2.83 8.25
C LEU A 60 -8.72 -1.71 7.81
N ILE A 61 -8.27 -0.76 6.98
CA ILE A 61 -9.14 0.27 6.40
C ILE A 61 -10.21 -0.36 5.49
N CYS A 62 -9.84 -1.30 4.62
CA CYS A 62 -10.81 -2.04 3.79
C CYS A 62 -11.81 -2.81 4.65
N ALA A 63 -11.35 -3.49 5.70
CA ALA A 63 -12.23 -4.21 6.63
C ALA A 63 -13.20 -3.26 7.36
N LEU A 64 -12.75 -2.06 7.73
CA LEU A 64 -13.62 -1.02 8.30
C LEU A 64 -14.64 -0.50 7.29
N LEU A 65 -14.25 -0.26 6.04
CA LEU A 65 -15.17 0.18 5.00
C LEU A 65 -16.30 -0.83 4.79
N ILE A 66 -15.94 -2.11 4.64
CA ILE A 66 -16.91 -3.20 4.47
C ILE A 66 -17.75 -3.39 5.75
N GLY A 67 -17.10 -3.48 6.91
CA GLY A 67 -17.77 -3.72 8.18
C GLY A 67 -18.74 -2.60 8.54
N THR A 68 -18.37 -1.34 8.31
CA THR A 68 -19.27 -0.22 8.55
C THR A 68 -20.35 -0.11 7.48
N HIS A 69 -20.09 -0.53 6.23
CA HIS A 69 -21.15 -0.60 5.22
C HIS A 69 -22.23 -1.62 5.59
N LEU A 70 -21.84 -2.77 6.16
CA LEU A 70 -22.75 -3.86 6.50
C LEU A 70 -23.45 -3.71 7.86
N PHE A 71 -22.77 -3.12 8.85
CA PHE A 71 -23.19 -3.20 10.25
C PHE A 71 -23.29 -1.86 10.98
N TYR A 72 -22.94 -0.73 10.36
CA TYR A 72 -22.96 0.55 11.07
C TYR A 72 -24.42 1.03 11.28
N PRO A 73 -24.84 1.34 12.52
CA PRO A 73 -26.21 1.74 12.79
C PRO A 73 -26.59 3.05 12.10
N ALA A 74 -27.76 3.11 11.48
CA ALA A 74 -28.24 4.30 10.78
C ALA A 74 -28.56 5.48 11.73
N ASP A 75 -28.89 5.16 12.98
CA ASP A 75 -29.22 6.10 14.07
C ASP A 75 -28.03 6.40 14.98
N ALA A 76 -26.82 5.97 14.61
CA ALA A 76 -25.62 6.24 15.39
C ALA A 76 -25.39 7.76 15.55
N PRO A 77 -25.04 8.24 16.76
CA PRO A 77 -24.80 9.67 17.00
C PRO A 77 -23.56 10.20 16.27
N LEU A 78 -22.62 9.30 15.96
CA LEU A 78 -21.43 9.60 15.16
C LEU A 78 -21.68 9.20 13.72
N THR A 79 -21.44 10.11 12.78
CA THR A 79 -21.60 9.78 11.35
C THR A 79 -20.59 8.70 10.94
N ARG A 80 -20.96 7.84 9.98
CA ARG A 80 -20.10 6.72 9.56
C ARG A 80 -18.74 7.20 9.05
N TYR A 81 -18.71 8.29 8.28
CA TYR A 81 -17.47 8.87 7.76
C TYR A 81 -16.57 9.45 8.85
N ASP A 82 -17.16 10.05 9.90
CA ASP A 82 -16.38 10.54 11.03
C ASP A 82 -15.86 9.37 11.87
N PHE A 83 -16.66 8.32 12.07
CA PHE A 83 -16.20 7.07 12.69
C PHE A 83 -15.03 6.45 11.94
N LEU A 84 -15.10 6.34 10.61
CA LEU A 84 -14.01 5.83 9.78
C LEU A 84 -12.73 6.66 9.95
N THR A 85 -12.86 7.98 10.02
CA THR A 85 -11.72 8.89 10.25
C THR A 85 -11.08 8.64 11.60
N LEU A 86 -11.88 8.59 12.67
CA LEU A 86 -11.38 8.33 14.04
C LEU A 86 -10.78 6.93 14.16
N ALA A 87 -11.41 5.92 13.56
CA ALA A 87 -10.91 4.55 13.55
C ALA A 87 -9.58 4.45 12.80
N ALA A 88 -9.42 5.14 11.67
CA ALA A 88 -8.16 5.20 10.93
C ALA A 88 -7.03 5.81 11.78
N ILE A 89 -7.30 6.91 12.50
CA ILE A 89 -6.36 7.52 13.44
C ILE A 89 -5.99 6.55 14.56
N LEU A 90 -6.98 5.88 15.17
CA LEU A 90 -6.76 4.92 16.24
C LEU A 90 -5.93 3.72 15.79
N ILE A 91 -6.22 3.17 14.60
CA ILE A 91 -5.41 2.08 14.01
C ILE A 91 -3.99 2.58 13.80
N GLN A 92 -3.82 3.78 13.23
CA GLN A 92 -2.50 4.35 12.97
C GLN A 92 -1.68 4.48 14.26
N VAL A 93 -2.29 5.03 15.31
CA VAL A 93 -1.68 5.15 16.64
C VAL A 93 -1.37 3.78 17.23
N ALA A 94 -2.29 2.82 17.11
CA ALA A 94 -2.09 1.46 17.63
C ALA A 94 -0.94 0.73 16.91
N LEU A 95 -0.84 0.83 15.59
CA LEU A 95 0.25 0.23 14.82
C LEU A 95 1.62 0.80 15.23
N LEU A 96 1.69 2.11 15.50
CA LEU A 96 2.90 2.74 16.02
C LEU A 96 3.21 2.34 17.47
N ALA A 97 2.20 2.36 18.34
CA ALA A 97 2.35 2.01 19.75
C ALA A 97 2.77 0.54 19.95
N LEU A 98 2.28 -0.36 19.10
CA LEU A 98 2.64 -1.78 19.10
C LEU A 98 3.98 -2.06 18.37
N GLY A 99 4.65 -1.03 17.85
CA GLY A 99 5.90 -1.17 17.08
C GLY A 99 5.73 -1.97 15.78
N MET A 100 4.49 -2.10 15.30
CA MET A 100 4.17 -2.76 14.05
C MET A 100 4.47 -1.83 12.87
N GLU A 101 4.37 -0.52 13.06
CA GLU A 101 4.83 0.52 12.15
C GLU A 101 5.98 1.32 12.75
N SER A 102 6.93 1.73 11.91
CA SER A 102 8.03 2.60 12.29
C SER A 102 7.70 4.08 12.07
N TRP A 103 8.37 4.96 12.81
CA TRP A 103 8.22 6.40 12.63
C TRP A 103 8.61 6.90 11.23
N GLU A 104 9.58 6.25 10.57
CA GLU A 104 9.93 6.57 9.18
C GLU A 104 8.81 6.21 8.21
N GLU A 105 8.10 5.10 8.44
CA GLU A 105 6.91 4.72 7.67
C GLU A 105 5.76 5.73 7.93
N ALA A 106 5.52 6.09 9.20
CA ALA A 106 4.45 7.01 9.56
C ALA A 106 4.63 8.44 9.02
N LYS A 107 5.85 8.91 8.77
CA LYS A 107 6.08 10.23 8.14
C LYS A 107 5.52 10.33 6.73
N VAL A 108 5.37 9.19 6.03
CA VAL A 108 4.83 9.14 4.66
C VAL A 108 3.30 9.32 4.67
N ILE A 109 2.64 9.01 5.79
CA ILE A 109 1.18 8.99 5.91
C ILE A 109 0.57 10.38 5.77
N PRO A 110 1.02 11.42 6.51
CA PRO A 110 0.52 12.78 6.30
C PRO A 110 0.68 13.28 4.86
N LEU A 111 1.80 12.96 4.19
CA LEU A 111 2.03 13.35 2.80
C LEU A 111 0.98 12.75 1.86
N TYR A 112 0.78 11.43 1.93
CA TYR A 112 -0.22 10.75 1.11
C TYR A 112 -1.65 11.14 1.49
N HIS A 113 -1.90 11.44 2.76
CA HIS A 113 -3.20 11.93 3.23
C HIS A 113 -3.52 13.27 2.57
N VAL A 114 -2.60 14.24 2.62
CA VAL A 114 -2.79 15.56 1.99
C VAL A 114 -2.96 15.44 0.48
N VAL A 115 -2.08 14.70 -0.19
CA VAL A 115 -2.17 14.51 -1.64
C VAL A 115 -3.48 13.83 -2.03
N GLY A 116 -3.88 12.78 -1.33
CA GLY A 116 -5.13 12.07 -1.55
C GLY A 116 -6.35 12.96 -1.35
N THR A 117 -6.41 13.70 -0.24
CA THR A 117 -7.50 14.65 0.02
C THR A 117 -7.56 15.74 -1.04
N ALA A 118 -6.42 16.28 -1.50
CA ALA A 118 -6.40 17.27 -2.58
C ALA A 118 -6.93 16.70 -3.92
N MET A 119 -6.57 15.46 -4.24
CA MET A 119 -7.08 14.75 -5.43
C MET A 119 -8.60 14.53 -5.35
N GLU A 120 -9.08 14.10 -4.19
CA GLU A 120 -10.52 13.92 -3.93
C GLU A 120 -11.28 15.23 -4.05
N ILE A 121 -10.80 16.32 -3.41
CA ILE A 121 -11.44 17.64 -3.46
C ILE A 121 -11.61 18.10 -4.90
N PHE A 122 -10.54 17.95 -5.68
CA PHE A 122 -10.58 18.28 -7.10
C PHE A 122 -11.60 17.42 -7.86
N LYS A 123 -11.57 16.10 -7.68
CA LYS A 123 -12.43 15.17 -8.41
C LYS A 123 -13.92 15.33 -8.05
N THR A 124 -14.24 15.55 -6.78
CA THR A 124 -15.60 15.88 -6.35
C THR A 124 -16.02 17.26 -6.85
N GLY A 125 -15.10 18.23 -6.88
CA GLY A 125 -15.35 19.59 -7.37
C GLY A 125 -15.74 19.66 -8.85
N ILE A 126 -15.21 18.75 -9.68
CA ILE A 126 -15.58 18.63 -11.09
C ILE A 126 -16.71 17.61 -11.34
N GLY A 127 -17.37 17.12 -10.29
CA GLY A 127 -18.52 16.22 -10.39
C GLY A 127 -18.19 14.78 -10.81
N SER A 128 -16.96 14.31 -10.60
CA SER A 128 -16.60 12.92 -10.92
C SER A 128 -17.34 11.89 -10.04
N TRP A 129 -17.58 12.24 -8.78
CA TRP A 129 -18.40 11.49 -7.81
C TRP A 129 -18.77 12.38 -6.63
N ILE A 130 -19.58 11.85 -5.72
CA ILE A 130 -20.00 12.52 -4.48
C ILE A 130 -19.81 11.60 -3.27
N TYR A 131 -19.64 12.21 -2.09
CA TYR A 131 -19.73 11.55 -0.80
C TYR A 131 -21.11 11.83 -0.18
N PRO A 132 -22.09 10.92 -0.29
CA PRO A 132 -23.48 11.21 0.01
C PRO A 132 -23.81 11.25 1.51
N GLU A 133 -23.00 10.60 2.35
CA GLU A 133 -23.27 10.55 3.80
C GLU A 133 -22.78 11.81 4.52
N ALA A 134 -23.44 12.10 5.65
CA ALA A 134 -23.03 13.21 6.51
C ALA A 134 -21.61 12.98 7.07
N SER A 135 -20.85 14.07 7.20
CA SER A 135 -19.54 14.08 7.86
C SER A 135 -19.22 15.48 8.38
N TRP A 136 -18.72 15.53 9.60
CA TRP A 136 -18.18 16.74 10.21
C TRP A 136 -16.68 16.88 9.93
N LEU A 137 -15.95 15.75 9.96
CA LEU A 137 -14.52 15.66 9.69
C LEU A 137 -14.27 15.64 8.18
N ARG A 138 -14.47 16.78 7.52
CA ARG A 138 -14.31 16.94 6.07
C ARG A 138 -13.66 18.26 5.69
N ILE A 139 -12.97 18.28 4.56
CA ILE A 139 -12.41 19.50 3.95
C ILE A 139 -13.04 19.66 2.57
N MET A 140 -13.65 20.82 2.31
CA MET A 140 -14.29 21.13 1.01
C MET A 140 -15.26 20.02 0.52
N GLY A 141 -16.03 19.45 1.45
CA GLY A 141 -16.99 18.38 1.16
C GLY A 141 -16.41 16.96 1.15
N VAL A 142 -15.09 16.79 1.23
CA VAL A 142 -14.41 15.49 1.22
C VAL A 142 -14.13 15.00 2.64
N PRO A 143 -14.69 13.84 3.05
CA PRO A 143 -14.41 13.25 4.36
C PRO A 143 -12.93 12.89 4.53
N LEU A 144 -12.36 13.12 5.72
CA LEU A 144 -10.94 12.91 5.98
C LEU A 144 -10.51 11.44 5.94
N PHE A 145 -11.41 10.48 6.16
CA PHE A 145 -11.06 9.05 6.03
C PHE A 145 -10.53 8.69 4.63
N THR A 146 -10.96 9.42 3.59
CA THR A 146 -10.52 9.21 2.20
C THR A 146 -9.02 9.44 2.07
N GLY A 147 -8.47 10.46 2.74
CA GLY A 147 -7.03 10.69 2.81
C GLY A 147 -6.28 9.50 3.43
N PHE A 148 -6.85 8.82 4.42
CA PHE A 148 -6.27 7.59 4.98
C PHE A 148 -6.32 6.39 4.01
N MET A 149 -7.28 6.34 3.09
CA MET A 149 -7.27 5.34 2.00
C MET A 149 -6.04 5.54 1.10
N TYR A 150 -5.71 6.78 0.73
CA TYR A 150 -4.47 7.08 0.00
C TYR A 150 -3.22 6.84 0.85
N ALA A 151 -3.24 7.21 2.13
CA ALA A 151 -2.13 6.98 3.04
C ALA A 151 -1.83 5.48 3.25
N SER A 152 -2.82 4.62 3.05
CA SER A 152 -2.63 3.16 3.03
C SER A 152 -1.69 2.70 1.93
N ILE A 153 -1.70 3.36 0.77
CA ILE A 153 -0.75 3.11 -0.33
C ILE A 153 0.66 3.52 0.11
N GLY A 154 0.81 4.70 0.73
CA GLY A 154 2.08 5.20 1.22
C GLY A 154 2.71 4.28 2.29
N SER A 155 1.93 3.88 3.29
CA SER A 155 2.34 2.91 4.32
C SER A 155 2.75 1.57 3.70
N TYR A 156 1.94 1.05 2.76
CA TYR A 156 2.27 -0.18 2.03
C TYR A 156 3.61 -0.08 1.29
N ILE A 157 3.84 0.99 0.53
CA ILE A 157 5.08 1.16 -0.24
C ILE A 157 6.30 1.28 0.69
N ALA A 158 6.22 2.07 1.76
CA ALA A 158 7.30 2.19 2.72
C ALA A 158 7.63 0.83 3.37
N ARG A 159 6.59 0.08 3.75
CA ARG A 159 6.72 -1.19 4.44
C ARG A 159 7.17 -2.31 3.52
N VAL A 160 6.63 -2.44 2.32
CA VAL A 160 7.01 -3.46 1.34
C VAL A 160 8.47 -3.27 0.92
N TRP A 161 8.92 -2.02 0.74
CA TRP A 161 10.31 -1.70 0.42
C TRP A 161 11.26 -2.24 1.50
N ARG A 162 10.92 -2.03 2.78
CA ARG A 162 11.71 -2.52 3.92
C ARG A 162 11.63 -4.04 4.08
N LEU A 163 10.43 -4.63 4.02
CA LEU A 163 10.22 -6.06 4.25
C LEU A 163 10.86 -6.93 3.17
N PHE A 164 10.92 -6.42 1.94
CA PHE A 164 11.49 -7.13 0.81
C PHE A 164 12.87 -6.62 0.40
N ASP A 165 13.49 -5.67 1.12
CA ASP A 165 14.80 -5.10 0.76
C ASP A 165 14.88 -4.73 -0.73
N PHE A 166 13.95 -3.87 -1.18
CA PHE A 166 13.89 -3.49 -2.59
C PHE A 166 15.15 -2.75 -3.02
N ARG A 167 15.74 -3.24 -4.11
CA ARG A 167 16.87 -2.60 -4.78
C ARG A 167 16.58 -2.49 -6.26
N PHE A 168 17.11 -1.45 -6.89
CA PHE A 168 16.84 -1.19 -8.30
C PHE A 168 18.16 -1.14 -9.06
N THR A 169 18.18 -1.75 -10.24
CA THR A 169 19.25 -1.60 -11.22
C THR A 169 18.72 -0.89 -12.45
N ARG A 170 19.48 0.08 -12.97
CA ARG A 170 19.06 0.96 -14.08
C ARG A 170 17.75 1.70 -13.78
N HIS A 171 17.60 2.18 -12.53
CA HIS A 171 16.52 3.11 -12.20
C HIS A 171 16.87 4.49 -12.80
N PRO A 172 15.93 5.15 -13.49
CA PRO A 172 16.16 6.49 -14.02
C PRO A 172 16.52 7.48 -12.88
N PRO A 173 17.45 8.42 -13.09
CA PRO A 173 17.76 9.44 -12.08
C PRO A 173 16.57 10.37 -11.83
N LEU A 174 16.58 11.04 -10.67
CA LEU A 174 15.48 11.89 -10.22
C LEU A 174 15.13 13.02 -11.20
N VAL A 175 16.11 13.49 -11.99
CA VAL A 175 15.91 14.52 -13.01
C VAL A 175 14.91 14.11 -14.10
N PHE A 176 14.70 12.81 -14.33
CA PHE A 176 13.69 12.32 -15.26
C PHE A 176 12.41 11.88 -14.54
N THR A 177 12.53 11.30 -13.33
CA THR A 177 11.35 10.81 -12.62
C THR A 177 10.51 11.93 -12.01
N LEU A 178 11.14 13.01 -11.52
CA LEU A 178 10.41 14.12 -10.92
C LEU A 178 9.58 14.90 -11.95
N PRO A 179 10.10 15.26 -13.15
CA PRO A 179 9.27 15.87 -14.18
C PRO A 179 8.16 14.95 -14.68
N LEU A 180 8.43 13.64 -14.85
CA LEU A 180 7.40 12.69 -15.26
C LEU A 180 6.28 12.61 -14.21
N ALA A 181 6.63 12.49 -12.92
CA ALA A 181 5.65 12.51 -11.84
C ALA A 181 4.87 13.82 -11.80
N GLY A 182 5.55 14.97 -11.94
CA GLY A 182 4.93 16.28 -12.03
C GLY A 182 3.94 16.37 -13.20
N ALA A 183 4.33 15.88 -14.38
CA ALA A 183 3.45 15.87 -15.56
C ALA A 183 2.22 14.98 -15.36
N ILE A 184 2.36 13.85 -14.67
CA ILE A 184 1.22 12.98 -14.29
C ILE A 184 0.25 13.72 -13.37
N TYR A 185 0.74 14.39 -12.32
CA TYR A 185 -0.13 15.16 -11.43
C TYR A 185 -0.75 16.37 -12.11
N VAL A 186 0.02 17.14 -12.90
CA VAL A 186 -0.51 18.27 -13.66
C VAL A 186 -1.62 17.80 -14.59
N ASN A 187 -1.40 16.74 -15.37
CA ASN A 187 -2.45 16.20 -16.25
C ASN A 187 -3.64 15.66 -15.45
N PHE A 188 -3.42 15.02 -14.29
CA PHE A 188 -4.51 14.61 -13.41
C PHE A 188 -5.40 15.80 -13.00
N PHE A 189 -4.80 16.95 -12.67
CA PHE A 189 -5.55 18.16 -12.29
C PHE A 189 -6.03 19.01 -13.47
N SER A 190 -5.52 18.81 -14.70
CA SER A 190 -5.86 19.66 -15.85
C SER A 190 -6.59 18.94 -16.99
N HIS A 191 -6.73 17.60 -16.96
CA HIS A 191 -7.33 16.82 -18.05
C HIS A 191 -8.79 17.20 -18.39
N HIS A 192 -9.51 17.90 -17.50
CA HIS A 192 -10.85 18.40 -17.83
C HIS A 192 -10.82 19.67 -18.70
N SER A 193 -9.71 20.40 -18.72
CA SER A 193 -9.53 21.67 -19.45
C SER A 193 -8.45 21.60 -20.53
N MET A 194 -7.66 20.53 -20.56
CA MET A 194 -6.59 20.29 -21.53
C MET A 194 -6.77 18.90 -22.15
N ALA A 195 -5.97 18.59 -23.16
CA ALA A 195 -5.93 17.25 -23.72
C ALA A 195 -5.59 16.19 -22.65
N ASP A 196 -6.27 15.05 -22.70
CA ASP A 196 -5.95 13.90 -21.87
C ASP A 196 -4.66 13.25 -22.38
N LEU A 197 -3.57 13.37 -21.61
CA LEU A 197 -2.23 12.91 -22.00
C LEU A 197 -1.87 11.56 -21.37
N ARG A 198 -2.82 10.88 -20.72
CA ARG A 198 -2.55 9.63 -19.99
C ARG A 198 -1.83 8.59 -20.83
N ALA A 199 -2.28 8.35 -22.07
CA ALA A 199 -1.64 7.39 -22.96
C ALA A 199 -0.17 7.75 -23.24
N GLY A 200 0.13 9.02 -23.50
CA GLY A 200 1.49 9.52 -23.68
C GLY A 200 2.34 9.37 -22.41
N LEU A 201 1.77 9.66 -21.25
CA LEU A 201 2.43 9.50 -19.95
C LEU A 201 2.69 8.03 -19.59
N PHE A 202 1.80 7.12 -19.96
CA PHE A 202 2.02 5.67 -19.85
C PHE A 202 3.17 5.21 -20.75
N ILE A 203 3.20 5.66 -22.01
CA ILE A 203 4.31 5.37 -22.93
C ILE A 203 5.63 5.92 -22.36
N ALA A 204 5.64 7.17 -21.90
CA ALA A 204 6.82 7.78 -21.28
C ALA A 204 7.30 7.00 -20.05
N THR A 205 6.39 6.53 -19.21
CA THR A 205 6.70 5.64 -18.07
C THR A 205 7.31 4.33 -18.56
N GLY A 206 6.72 3.70 -19.58
CA GLY A 206 7.23 2.47 -20.19
C GLY A 206 8.64 2.63 -20.77
N VAL A 207 8.90 3.72 -21.48
CA VAL A 207 10.22 4.03 -22.04
C VAL A 207 11.23 4.27 -20.91
N LEU A 208 10.88 5.08 -19.92
CA LEU A 208 11.80 5.49 -18.86
C LEU A 208 12.18 4.33 -17.93
N PHE A 209 11.22 3.45 -17.61
CA PHE A 209 11.41 2.34 -16.68
C PHE A 209 11.58 0.97 -17.37
N GLY A 210 11.57 0.88 -18.70
CA GLY A 210 11.65 -0.38 -19.44
C GLY A 210 12.93 -1.18 -19.17
N GLY A 211 14.04 -0.48 -18.88
CA GLY A 211 15.30 -1.10 -18.49
C GLY A 211 15.44 -1.41 -16.99
N THR A 212 14.52 -0.92 -16.16
CA THR A 212 14.62 -0.99 -14.70
C THR A 212 14.26 -2.39 -14.20
N ILE A 213 15.17 -3.00 -13.43
CA ILE A 213 14.95 -4.28 -12.77
C ILE A 213 14.86 -4.03 -11.27
N VAL A 214 13.79 -4.52 -10.65
CA VAL A 214 13.62 -4.54 -9.21
C VAL A 214 14.13 -5.86 -8.65
N HIS A 215 14.91 -5.80 -7.58
CA HIS A 215 15.42 -6.93 -6.82
C HIS A 215 14.77 -6.92 -5.45
N PHE A 216 14.29 -8.07 -5.01
CA PHE A 216 13.54 -8.21 -3.76
C PHE A 216 13.86 -9.54 -3.08
N GLN A 217 13.94 -9.52 -1.75
CA GLN A 217 14.28 -10.67 -0.92
C GLN A 217 13.04 -11.19 -0.18
N VAL A 218 12.52 -12.32 -0.64
CA VAL A 218 11.40 -13.00 0.03
C VAL A 218 11.87 -13.74 1.28
N TRP A 219 12.88 -14.60 1.12
CA TRP A 219 13.40 -15.43 2.20
C TRP A 219 14.91 -15.28 2.43
N ARG A 220 15.73 -15.80 1.52
CA ARG A 220 17.21 -15.81 1.65
C ARG A 220 17.90 -15.18 0.46
N VAL A 221 17.37 -15.36 -0.74
CA VAL A 221 17.98 -14.93 -2.00
C VAL A 221 17.18 -13.77 -2.57
N HIS A 222 17.87 -12.79 -3.15
CA HIS A 222 17.22 -11.76 -3.95
C HIS A 222 16.70 -12.36 -5.26
N ARG A 223 15.39 -12.24 -5.45
CA ARG A 223 14.71 -12.48 -6.72
C ARG A 223 14.69 -11.17 -7.50
N ARG A 224 14.58 -11.25 -8.83
CA ARG A 224 14.54 -10.08 -9.70
C ARG A 224 13.43 -10.19 -10.72
N MET A 225 12.84 -9.06 -11.08
CA MET A 225 11.89 -8.96 -12.18
C MET A 225 11.97 -7.58 -12.83
N PRO A 226 11.58 -7.43 -14.11
CA PRO A 226 11.37 -6.11 -14.69
C PRO A 226 10.37 -5.31 -13.85
N LEU A 227 10.67 -4.04 -13.57
CA LEU A 227 9.80 -3.20 -12.74
C LEU A 227 8.42 -3.04 -13.39
N LEU A 228 8.36 -2.88 -14.70
CA LEU A 228 7.11 -2.79 -15.45
C LEU A 228 6.25 -4.05 -15.31
N LEU A 229 6.86 -5.25 -15.25
CA LEU A 229 6.12 -6.48 -14.97
C LEU A 229 5.50 -6.42 -13.57
N GLY A 230 6.24 -5.91 -12.58
CA GLY A 230 5.71 -5.64 -11.24
C GLY A 230 4.51 -4.71 -11.26
N PHE A 231 4.57 -3.60 -12.03
CA PHE A 231 3.44 -2.67 -12.17
C PHE A 231 2.23 -3.32 -12.84
N VAL A 232 2.43 -4.11 -13.89
CA VAL A 232 1.34 -4.85 -14.56
C VAL A 232 0.68 -5.83 -13.58
N LEU A 233 1.47 -6.55 -12.79
CA LEU A 233 0.93 -7.47 -11.78
C LEU A 233 0.12 -6.71 -10.72
N VAL A 234 0.66 -5.62 -10.17
CA VAL A 234 -0.05 -4.79 -9.18
C VAL A 234 -1.35 -4.23 -9.76
N ALA A 235 -1.30 -3.64 -10.96
CA ALA A 235 -2.48 -3.12 -11.64
C ALA A 235 -3.51 -4.23 -11.92
N GLY A 236 -3.07 -5.42 -12.31
CA GLY A 236 -3.93 -6.58 -12.52
C GLY A 236 -4.64 -7.03 -11.25
N PHE A 237 -3.97 -7.02 -10.10
CA PHE A 237 -4.61 -7.34 -8.81
C PHE A 237 -5.58 -6.26 -8.35
N ILE A 238 -5.27 -4.98 -8.57
CA ILE A 238 -6.20 -3.88 -8.31
C ILE A 238 -7.45 -4.03 -9.17
N TRP A 239 -7.28 -4.27 -10.48
CA TRP A 239 -8.38 -4.51 -11.41
C TRP A 239 -9.23 -5.71 -10.97
N LEU A 240 -8.60 -6.82 -10.55
CA LEU A 240 -9.34 -7.98 -10.06
C LEU A 240 -10.15 -7.63 -8.80
N ALA A 241 -9.54 -6.94 -7.84
CA ALA A 241 -10.20 -6.53 -6.60
C ALA A 241 -11.39 -5.59 -6.87
N GLU A 242 -11.22 -4.64 -7.78
CA GLU A 242 -12.27 -3.72 -8.24
C GLU A 242 -13.45 -4.47 -8.88
N ASN A 243 -13.17 -5.46 -9.74
CA ASN A 243 -14.20 -6.28 -10.38
C ASN A 243 -14.96 -7.15 -9.37
N ILE A 244 -14.26 -7.72 -8.38
CA ILE A 244 -14.89 -8.47 -7.29
C ILE A 244 -15.80 -7.55 -6.48
N GLY A 245 -15.32 -6.36 -6.10
CA GLY A 245 -16.11 -5.35 -5.38
C GLY A 245 -17.39 -5.00 -6.14
N THR A 246 -17.24 -4.62 -7.42
CA THR A 246 -18.35 -4.28 -8.32
C THR A 246 -19.36 -5.43 -8.44
N ALA A 247 -18.90 -6.67 -8.60
CA ALA A 247 -19.76 -7.85 -8.71
C ALA A 247 -20.50 -8.15 -7.39
N SER A 248 -19.87 -7.91 -6.24
CA SER A 248 -20.44 -8.16 -4.92
C SER A 248 -21.39 -7.06 -4.42
N ARG A 249 -21.42 -5.88 -5.07
CA ARG A 249 -22.19 -4.69 -4.66
C ARG A 249 -21.88 -4.21 -3.24
N VAL A 250 -20.67 -4.49 -2.76
CA VAL A 250 -20.10 -3.99 -1.50
C VAL A 250 -19.18 -2.82 -1.81
#